data_AF-A0A2P6GAF2-F1
#
_entry.id   AF-A0A2P6GAF2-F1
#
_cell.length_a   1.000
_cell.length_b   1.000
_cell.length_c   1.000
_cell.angle_alpha   90.00
_cell.angle_beta   90.00
_cell.angle_gamma   90.00
#
_symmetry.space_group_name_H-M   'P 1'
#
loop_
_entity.id
_entity.type
_entity.pdbx_description
1 polymer ?
#
loop_
_entity_poly.entity_id
_entity_poly.type
_entity_poly.pdbx_seq_one_letter_code
_entity_poly.pdbx_strand_id
1 'polypeptide(L)'
;MSKSFPGVKANEDISLSVEKSQIHALLGENGAGKSTLVKIFYGLLQPDKGEMLLKGFKYQPKNPKHARSSGIGMVFQHFSLFEPLTVLENILLGLDLQENKTEVEKNVNK
;
A
#
# COMPACT_ATOMS: atom_id res chain seq x y z
N MET A 1 -9.11 10.69 10.62
CA MET A 1 -9.27 10.61 9.13
C MET A 1 -10.55 9.87 8.78
N SER A 2 -11.30 10.34 7.78
CA SER A 2 -12.60 9.77 7.42
C SER A 2 -12.73 9.49 5.92
N LYS A 3 -13.47 8.41 5.59
CA LYS A 3 -13.85 8.02 4.23
C LYS A 3 -15.27 7.46 4.19
N SER A 4 -16.08 7.96 3.28
CA SER A 4 -17.45 7.53 3.02
C SER A 4 -17.65 7.16 1.55
N PHE A 5 -18.65 6.32 1.32
CA PHE A 5 -19.24 6.01 0.02
C PHE A 5 -20.76 6.23 0.13
N PRO A 6 -21.50 6.27 -0.98
CA PRO A 6 -22.96 6.39 -0.92
C PRO A 6 -23.57 5.34 0.01
N GLY A 7 -24.24 5.80 1.08
CA GLY A 7 -24.90 4.93 2.06
C GLY A 7 -24.01 4.27 3.11
N VAL A 8 -22.68 4.47 3.11
CA VAL A 8 -21.79 3.84 4.10
C VAL A 8 -20.61 4.73 4.48
N LYS A 9 -20.37 4.86 5.80
CA LYS A 9 -19.12 5.43 6.34
C LYS A 9 -18.11 4.31 6.50
N ALA A 10 -17.19 4.18 5.54
CA ALA A 10 -16.18 3.12 5.57
C ALA A 10 -15.11 3.35 6.66
N ASN A 11 -14.74 4.61 6.89
CA ASN A 11 -13.83 5.01 7.97
C ASN A 11 -14.38 6.30 8.60
N GLU A 12 -14.54 6.32 9.91
CA GLU A 12 -15.04 7.49 10.64
C GLU A 12 -14.04 7.87 11.74
N ASP A 13 -13.43 9.03 11.57
CA ASP A 13 -12.47 9.64 12.50
C ASP A 13 -11.33 8.72 13.00
N ILE A 14 -10.74 7.98 12.08
CA ILE A 14 -9.64 7.07 12.38
C ILE A 14 -8.37 7.83 12.73
N SER A 15 -7.76 7.48 13.86
CA SER A 15 -6.42 7.92 14.26
C SER A 15 -5.52 6.70 14.43
N LEU A 16 -4.38 6.69 13.73
CA LEU A 16 -3.40 5.62 13.76
C LEU A 16 -1.99 6.23 13.64
N SER A 17 -1.09 5.86 14.54
CA SER A 17 0.36 6.08 14.37
C SER A 17 1.06 4.73 14.25
N VAL A 18 2.08 4.66 13.40
CA VAL A 18 2.96 3.50 13.27
C VAL A 18 4.38 4.04 13.29
N GLU A 19 5.12 3.73 14.34
CA GLU A 19 6.51 4.17 14.47
C GLU A 19 7.46 3.27 13.67
N LYS A 20 8.68 3.77 13.45
CA LYS A 20 9.73 3.01 12.77
C LYS A 20 9.95 1.66 13.46
N SER A 21 10.07 0.61 12.65
CA SER A 21 10.32 -0.77 13.10
C SER A 21 9.19 -1.42 13.90
N GLN A 22 7.98 -0.87 13.87
CA GLN A 22 6.81 -1.51 14.47
C GLN A 22 6.01 -2.31 13.43
N ILE A 23 5.41 -3.41 13.88
CA ILE A 23 4.46 -4.21 13.11
C ILE A 23 3.10 -4.09 13.79
N HIS A 24 2.10 -3.65 13.04
CA HIS A 24 0.72 -3.52 13.54
C HIS A 24 -0.20 -4.47 12.79
N ALA A 25 -1.16 -5.04 13.52
CA ALA A 25 -2.27 -5.78 12.95
C ALA A 25 -3.53 -4.91 12.97
N LEU A 26 -4.14 -4.71 11.81
CA LEU A 26 -5.45 -4.07 11.70
C LEU A 26 -6.53 -5.16 11.67
N LEU A 27 -7.25 -5.31 12.78
CA LEU A 27 -8.28 -6.34 12.96
C LEU A 27 -9.69 -5.74 12.88
N GLY A 28 -10.66 -6.59 12.55
CA GLY A 28 -12.07 -6.22 12.44
C GLY A 28 -12.81 -7.11 11.43
N GLU A 29 -14.14 -7.08 11.45
CA GLU A 29 -14.99 -7.89 10.58
C GLU A 29 -14.92 -7.45 9.11
N ASN A 30 -15.48 -8.28 8.21
CA ASN A 30 -15.66 -7.90 6.82
C ASN A 30 -16.58 -6.66 6.74
N GLY A 31 -16.17 -5.66 5.96
CA GLY A 31 -16.88 -4.38 5.89
C GLY A 31 -16.45 -3.33 6.91
N ALA A 32 -15.64 -3.66 7.92
CA ALA A 32 -15.16 -2.71 8.94
C ALA A 32 -14.22 -1.59 8.41
N GLY A 33 -14.01 -1.48 7.10
CA GLY A 33 -13.19 -0.41 6.51
C GLY A 33 -11.69 -0.65 6.44
N LYS A 34 -11.21 -1.84 6.79
CA LYS A 34 -9.77 -2.19 6.78
C LYS A 34 -9.12 -2.00 5.41
N SER A 35 -9.70 -2.63 4.38
CA SER A 35 -9.19 -2.53 3.01
C SER A 35 -9.34 -1.12 2.45
N THR A 36 -10.35 -0.36 2.88
CA THR A 36 -10.50 1.06 2.53
C THR A 36 -9.33 1.88 3.07
N LEU A 37 -8.98 1.69 4.35
CA LEU A 37 -7.87 2.39 4.99
C LEU A 37 -6.54 2.10 4.30
N VAL A 38 -6.24 0.83 4.03
CA VAL A 38 -4.99 0.43 3.34
C VAL A 38 -4.94 0.99 1.91
N LYS A 39 -6.06 0.99 1.18
CA LYS A 39 -6.15 1.59 -0.16
C LYS A 39 -5.91 3.10 -0.14
N ILE A 40 -6.30 3.80 0.93
CA ILE A 40 -6.00 5.21 1.12
C ILE A 40 -4.49 5.42 1.31
N PHE A 41 -3.83 4.60 2.15
CA PHE A 41 -2.38 4.67 2.34
C PHE A 41 -1.62 4.48 1.02
N TYR A 42 -2.11 3.61 0.15
CA TYR A 42 -1.47 3.34 -1.14
C TYR A 42 -1.91 4.29 -2.28
N GLY A 43 -2.75 5.30 -1.99
CA GLY A 43 -3.21 6.27 -2.98
C GLY A 43 -4.17 5.72 -4.04
N LEU A 44 -4.81 4.56 -3.78
CA LEU A 44 -5.91 4.03 -4.59
C LEU A 44 -7.23 4.73 -4.29
N LEU A 45 -7.35 5.29 -3.09
CA LEU A 45 -8.49 6.10 -2.65
C LEU A 45 -7.96 7.37 -1.98
N GLN A 46 -8.74 8.44 -2.06
CA GLN A 46 -8.50 9.67 -1.29
C GLN A 46 -9.42 9.71 -0.09
N PRO A 47 -8.94 10.12 1.11
CA PRO A 47 -9.82 10.37 2.24
C PRO A 47 -10.72 11.57 1.95
N ASP A 48 -11.89 11.63 2.58
CA ASP A 48 -12.77 12.79 2.44
C ASP A 48 -12.35 13.92 3.39
N LYS A 49 -11.79 13.55 4.56
CA LYS A 49 -11.32 14.47 5.61
C LYS A 49 -10.15 13.89 6.41
N GLY A 50 -9.36 14.79 6.99
CA GLY A 50 -8.19 14.47 7.80
C GLY A 50 -6.89 14.52 6.97
N GLU A 51 -5.79 14.14 7.61
CA GLU A 51 -4.47 14.18 7.01
C GLU A 51 -3.69 12.91 7.32
N MET A 52 -2.67 12.65 6.51
CA MET A 52 -1.70 11.59 6.74
C MET A 52 -0.31 12.21 6.74
N LEU A 53 0.55 11.71 7.61
CA LEU A 53 1.95 12.09 7.68
C LEU A 53 2.80 10.85 7.43
N LEU A 54 3.85 11.00 6.61
CA LEU A 54 4.86 9.97 6.41
C LEU A 54 6.21 10.56 6.81
N LYS A 55 6.84 10.00 7.84
CA LYS A 55 8.12 10.48 8.40
C LYS A 55 8.05 11.98 8.78
N GLY A 56 6.91 12.41 9.33
CA GLY A 56 6.68 13.81 9.74
C GLY A 56 6.28 14.78 8.62
N PHE A 57 6.28 14.35 7.36
CA PHE A 57 5.89 15.20 6.22
C PHE A 57 4.47 14.87 5.74
N LYS A 58 3.77 15.89 5.25
CA LYS A 58 2.42 15.71 4.66
C LYS A 58 2.46 14.66 3.56
N TYR A 59 1.62 13.64 3.71
CA TYR A 59 1.53 12.52 2.80
C TYR A 59 0.15 12.49 2.13
N GLN A 60 0.14 12.68 0.80
CA GLN A 60 -1.08 12.67 0.00
C GLN A 60 -0.79 12.03 -1.38
N PRO A 61 -0.62 10.70 -1.42
CA PRO A 61 -0.30 10.00 -2.66
C PRO A 61 -1.46 10.15 -3.65
N LYS A 62 -1.15 10.52 -4.90
CA LYS A 62 -2.17 10.71 -5.95
C LYS A 62 -2.55 9.41 -6.64
N ASN A 63 -1.68 8.41 -6.56
CA ASN A 63 -1.79 7.09 -7.17
C ASN A 63 -0.74 6.14 -6.55
N PRO A 64 -0.84 4.82 -6.81
CA PRO A 64 0.13 3.83 -6.38
C PRO A 64 1.59 4.14 -6.70
N LYS A 65 1.87 4.76 -7.86
CA LYS A 65 3.25 5.11 -8.26
C LYS A 65 3.85 6.14 -7.31
N HIS A 66 3.08 7.17 -6.93
CA HIS A 66 3.51 8.17 -5.94
C HIS A 66 3.68 7.55 -4.54
N ALA A 67 2.83 6.59 -4.17
CA ALA A 67 2.99 5.88 -2.90
C ALA A 67 4.31 5.09 -2.83
N ARG A 68 4.62 4.32 -3.89
CA ARG A 68 5.88 3.57 -3.99
C ARG A 68 7.11 4.45 -4.00
N SER A 69 7.10 5.54 -4.77
CA SER A 69 8.23 6.50 -4.78
C SER A 69 8.46 7.18 -3.42
N SER A 70 7.45 7.17 -2.54
CA SER A 70 7.55 7.67 -1.17
C SER A 70 7.99 6.59 -0.15
N GLY A 71 8.18 5.35 -0.61
CA GLY A 71 8.58 4.20 0.21
C GLY A 71 7.43 3.38 0.80
N ILE A 72 6.20 3.51 0.28
CA ILE A 72 5.05 2.69 0.68
C ILE A 72 4.84 1.56 -0.34
N GLY A 73 5.04 0.32 0.11
CA GLY A 73 4.69 -0.89 -0.65
C GLY A 73 3.35 -1.46 -0.21
N MET A 74 2.67 -2.17 -1.10
CA MET A 74 1.42 -2.86 -0.81
C MET A 74 1.42 -4.25 -1.44
N VAL A 75 1.07 -5.26 -0.65
CA VAL A 75 0.74 -6.61 -1.13
C VAL A 75 -0.78 -6.71 -1.22
N PHE A 76 -1.30 -7.05 -2.39
CA PHE A 76 -2.74 -7.19 -2.60
C PHE A 76 -3.26 -8.54 -2.12
N GLN A 77 -4.51 -8.56 -1.66
CA GLN A 77 -5.18 -9.78 -1.16
C GLN A 77 -5.32 -10.87 -2.24
N HIS A 78 -5.54 -10.47 -3.50
CA HIS A 78 -5.50 -11.38 -4.63
C HIS A 78 -4.15 -11.24 -5.33
N PHE A 79 -3.51 -12.38 -5.60
CA PHE A 79 -2.25 -12.40 -6.32
C PHE A 79 -2.42 -11.86 -7.75
N SER A 80 -1.52 -10.99 -8.16
CA SER A 80 -1.43 -10.49 -9.54
C SER A 80 -0.22 -11.14 -10.22
N LEU A 81 -0.24 -12.47 -10.34
CA LEU A 81 0.79 -13.21 -11.05
C LEU A 81 0.48 -13.24 -12.54
N PHE A 82 1.51 -13.03 -13.34
CA PHE A 82 1.48 -13.28 -14.77
C PHE A 82 2.01 -14.68 -15.00
N GLU A 83 1.10 -15.64 -15.19
CA GLU A 83 1.43 -17.06 -15.38
C GLU A 83 2.45 -17.33 -16.49
N PRO A 84 2.49 -16.60 -17.62
CA PRO A 84 3.49 -16.82 -18.66
C PRO A 84 4.91 -16.40 -18.27
N LEU A 85 5.09 -15.70 -17.14
CA LEU A 85 6.37 -15.14 -16.71
C LEU A 85 7.03 -16.00 -15.64
N THR A 86 8.36 -16.04 -15.67
CA THR A 86 9.15 -16.65 -14.59
C THR A 86 8.97 -15.90 -13.27
N VAL A 87 9.40 -16.52 -12.16
CA VAL A 87 9.41 -15.88 -10.83
C VAL A 87 10.18 -14.55 -10.88
N LEU A 88 11.36 -14.56 -11.50
CA LEU A 88 12.17 -13.36 -11.66
C LEU A 88 11.43 -12.26 -12.43
N GLU A 89 10.81 -12.60 -13.56
CA GLU A 89 10.09 -11.63 -14.38
C GLU A 89 8.87 -11.06 -13.64
N ASN A 90 8.12 -11.90 -12.90
CA ASN A 90 7.03 -11.43 -12.04
C ASN A 90 7.51 -10.45 -10.95
N ILE A 91 8.68 -10.72 -10.36
CA ILE A 91 9.27 -9.83 -9.36
C ILE A 91 9.73 -8.52 -10.00
N LEU A 92 10.45 -8.59 -11.12
CA LEU A 92 10.95 -7.42 -11.85
C LEU A 92 9.82 -6.50 -12.32
N LEU A 93 8.63 -7.03 -12.66
CA LEU A 93 7.45 -6.21 -12.98
C LEU A 93 6.97 -5.33 -11.81
N GLY A 94 7.19 -5.78 -10.58
CA GLY A 94 6.81 -5.05 -9.36
C GLY A 94 7.84 -4.01 -8.91
N LEU A 95 9.06 -4.10 -9.45
CA LEU A 95 10.18 -3.22 -9.08
C LEU A 95 10.22 -2.00 -10.02
N ASP A 96 10.53 -0.83 -9.47
CA ASP A 96 10.80 0.35 -10.30
C ASP A 96 12.15 0.14 -11.04
N LEU A 97 12.25 0.64 -12.27
CA LEU A 97 13.37 0.44 -13.24
C LEU A 97 14.79 0.82 -12.76
N GLN A 98 14.94 1.22 -11.50
CA GLN A 98 16.21 1.58 -10.87
C GLN A 98 16.91 0.37 -10.22
N GLU A 99 16.24 -0.78 -10.08
CA GLU A 99 16.86 -1.96 -9.48
C GLU A 99 17.70 -2.76 -10.49
N ASN A 100 18.91 -3.14 -10.07
CA ASN A 100 19.84 -3.89 -10.89
C ASN A 100 19.37 -5.35 -11.03
N LYS A 101 18.97 -5.74 -12.25
CA LYS A 101 18.47 -7.09 -12.58
C LYS A 101 19.37 -8.21 -12.05
N THR A 102 20.69 -8.05 -12.12
CA THR A 102 21.66 -9.06 -11.65
C THR A 102 21.63 -9.27 -10.14
N GLU A 103 21.26 -8.25 -9.37
CA GLU A 103 21.15 -8.34 -7.91
C GLU A 103 19.84 -9.00 -7.49
N VAL A 104 18.75 -8.69 -8.18
CA VAL A 104 17.45 -9.36 -7.99
C VAL A 104 17.58 -10.85 -8.30
N GLU A 105 18.22 -11.21 -9.41
CA GLU A 105 18.47 -12.62 -9.80
C GLU A 105 19.21 -13.42 -8.72
N LYS A 106 20.23 -12.83 -8.08
CA LYS A 106 20.97 -13.49 -6.99
C LYS A 106 20.12 -13.71 -5.75
N ASN A 107 19.17 -12.83 -5.46
CA ASN A 107 18.32 -12.93 -4.28
C ASN A 107 17.14 -13.87 -4.47
N VAL A 108 16.63 -13.98 -5.70
CA VAL A 108 15.53 -14.90 -6.04
C VAL A 108 15.98 -16.37 -6.06
N ASN A 109 17.23 -16.62 -6.46
CA ASN A 109 17.78 -17.98 -6.59
C ASN A 109 18.56 -18.47 -5.35
N LYS A 110 18.43 -17.77 -4.21
CA LYS A 110 18.94 -18.24 -2.91
C LYS A 110 17.90 -19.11 -2.22
#